data_AF-A0A966XJB3-F1
#
_entry.id   AF-A0A966XJB3-F1
#
_cell.length_a   1.000
_cell.length_b   1.000
_cell.length_c   1.000
_cell.angle_alpha   90.00
_cell.angle_beta   90.00
_cell.angle_gamma   90.00
#
_symmetry.space_group_name_H-M   'P 1'
#
loop_
_entity.id
_entity.type
_entity.pdbx_description
1 polymer ?
#
loop_
_entity_poly.entity_id
_entity_poly.type
_entity_poly.pdbx_seq_one_letter_code
_entity_poly.pdbx_strand_id
1 'polypeptide(L)'
;MARSGREASEEQIRASRVAFEGVREEAKVGARTTLDVLNAEQELLDAQAGLISAEADEQIAAYRLLAQMGKLTVDDLNLPVQKYDPLEYYNLVKGAPTALSKRGKQLDKVLRAISK
;
A
#
# COMPACT_ATOMS: atom_id res chain seq x y z
N MET A 1 -11.59 11.16 -7.00
CA MET A 1 -12.03 9.81 -7.38
C MET A 1 -11.85 8.83 -6.24
N ALA A 2 -10.65 8.58 -5.71
CA ALA A 2 -10.46 7.63 -4.60
C ALA A 2 -11.24 7.99 -3.31
N ARG A 3 -11.16 9.25 -2.84
CA ARG A 3 -11.94 9.72 -1.67
C ARG A 3 -13.46 9.59 -1.85
N SER A 4 -13.94 9.93 -3.04
CA SER A 4 -15.36 9.80 -3.40
C SER A 4 -15.82 8.34 -3.39
N GLY A 5 -14.93 7.40 -3.76
CA GLY A 5 -15.19 5.96 -3.67
C GLY A 5 -15.33 5.49 -2.22
N ARG A 6 -14.44 5.94 -1.33
CA ARG A 6 -14.51 5.65 0.11
C ARG A 6 -15.82 6.15 0.73
N GLU A 7 -16.19 7.40 0.48
CA GLU A 7 -17.44 7.99 0.99
C GLU A 7 -18.68 7.21 0.51
N ALA A 8 -18.70 6.80 -0.75
CA ALA A 8 -19.77 5.97 -1.30
C ALA A 8 -19.85 4.58 -0.63
N SER A 9 -18.70 3.93 -0.39
CA SER A 9 -18.65 2.65 0.32
C SER A 9 -19.10 2.77 1.77
N GLU A 10 -18.77 3.85 2.47
CA GLU A 10 -19.24 4.10 3.83
C GLU A 10 -20.77 4.27 3.90
N GLU A 11 -21.39 4.96 2.92
CA GLU A 11 -22.85 5.06 2.82
C GLU A 11 -23.50 3.72 2.48
N GLN A 12 -22.89 2.95 1.58
CA GLN A 12 -23.37 1.61 1.24
C GLN A 12 -23.38 0.69 2.48
N ILE A 13 -22.35 0.72 3.30
CA ILE A 13 -22.31 -0.05 4.56
C ILE A 13 -23.43 0.38 5.50
N ARG A 14 -23.71 1.69 5.62
CA ARG A 14 -24.83 2.19 6.45
C ARG A 14 -26.16 1.63 5.95
N ALA A 15 -26.41 1.72 4.65
CA ALA A 15 -27.64 1.21 4.04
C ALA A 15 -27.78 -0.31 4.20
N SER A 16 -26.74 -1.08 3.88
CA SER A 16 -26.74 -2.55 4.00
C SER A 16 -26.91 -3.01 5.45
N ARG A 17 -26.36 -2.28 6.43
CA ARG A 17 -26.57 -2.59 7.85
C ARG A 17 -28.03 -2.42 8.26
N VAL A 18 -28.66 -1.31 7.89
CA VAL A 18 -30.08 -1.07 8.17
C VAL A 18 -30.95 -2.13 7.51
N ALA A 19 -30.65 -2.50 6.26
CA ALA A 19 -31.35 -3.55 5.54
C ALA A 19 -31.20 -4.93 6.23
N PHE A 20 -29.98 -5.31 6.61
CA PHE A 20 -29.71 -6.54 7.35
C PHE A 20 -30.48 -6.60 8.68
N GLU A 21 -30.44 -5.51 9.47
CA GLU A 21 -31.19 -5.44 10.73
C GLU A 21 -32.69 -5.58 10.48
N GLY A 22 -33.24 -4.90 9.46
CA GLY A 22 -34.64 -5.01 9.08
C GLY A 22 -35.04 -6.44 8.70
N VAL A 23 -34.30 -7.08 7.80
CA VAL A 23 -34.56 -8.47 7.37
C VAL A 23 -34.43 -9.44 8.53
N ARG A 24 -33.50 -9.21 9.46
CA ARG A 24 -33.33 -10.03 10.65
C ARG A 24 -34.54 -9.92 11.59
N GLU A 25 -35.08 -8.72 11.80
CA GLU A 25 -36.29 -8.54 12.61
C GLU A 25 -37.53 -9.14 11.92
N GLU A 26 -37.67 -8.99 10.60
CA GLU A 26 -38.74 -9.63 9.80
C GLU A 26 -38.66 -11.17 9.87
N ALA A 27 -37.45 -11.74 9.86
CA ALA A 27 -37.26 -13.18 9.96
C ALA A 27 -37.62 -13.73 11.35
N LYS A 28 -37.38 -12.97 12.43
CA LYS A 28 -37.78 -13.38 13.79
C LYS A 28 -39.29 -13.55 13.95
N VAL A 29 -40.08 -12.74 13.25
CA VAL A 29 -41.54 -12.84 13.23
C VAL A 29 -42.08 -13.74 12.12
N GLY A 30 -41.19 -14.39 11.36
CA GLY A 30 -41.53 -15.34 10.31
C GLY A 30 -41.97 -14.72 8.97
N ALA A 31 -41.82 -13.40 8.80
CA ALA A 31 -42.16 -12.69 7.56
C ALA A 31 -41.08 -12.85 6.46
N ARG A 32 -39.85 -13.21 6.86
CA ARG A 32 -38.71 -13.51 5.98
C ARG A 32 -38.09 -14.86 6.34
N THR A 33 -37.36 -15.43 5.40
CA THR A 33 -36.66 -16.70 5.58
C THR A 33 -35.27 -16.48 6.17
N THR A 34 -34.67 -17.55 6.70
CA THR A 34 -33.25 -17.53 7.11
C THR A 34 -32.30 -17.26 5.95
N LEU A 35 -32.67 -17.66 4.72
CA LEU A 35 -31.90 -17.37 3.52
C LEU A 35 -31.88 -15.86 3.22
N ASP A 36 -32.99 -15.16 3.42
CA ASP A 36 -33.04 -13.69 3.24
C ASP A 36 -32.07 -13.00 4.21
N VAL A 37 -32.00 -13.46 5.46
CA VAL A 37 -31.06 -12.92 6.46
C VAL A 37 -29.62 -13.15 6.03
N LEU A 38 -29.29 -14.36 5.59
CA LEU A 38 -27.93 -14.70 5.13
C LEU A 38 -27.54 -13.89 3.89
N ASN A 39 -28.47 -13.66 2.97
CA ASN A 39 -28.21 -12.81 1.80
C ASN A 39 -27.95 -11.35 2.21
N ALA A 40 -28.75 -10.80 3.11
CA ALA A 40 -28.54 -9.44 3.60
C ALA A 40 -27.25 -9.29 4.41
N GLU A 41 -26.85 -10.33 5.15
CA GLU A 41 -25.55 -10.39 5.82
C GLU A 41 -24.40 -10.42 4.80
N GLN A 42 -24.53 -11.21 3.73
CA GLN A 42 -23.56 -11.27 2.65
C GLN A 42 -23.42 -9.90 1.95
N GLU A 43 -24.52 -9.22 1.65
CA GLU A 43 -24.49 -7.87 1.07
C GLU A 43 -23.76 -6.86 1.98
N LEU A 44 -23.96 -6.93 3.29
CA LEU A 44 -23.24 -6.11 4.25
C LEU A 44 -21.73 -6.44 4.27
N LEU A 45 -21.37 -7.72 4.21
CA LEU A 45 -19.97 -8.14 4.15
C LEU A 45 -19.30 -7.68 2.85
N ASP A 46 -19.98 -7.79 1.72
CA ASP A 46 -19.47 -7.32 0.42
C ASP A 46 -19.26 -5.81 0.43
N ALA A 47 -20.19 -5.04 1.03
CA ALA A 47 -20.02 -3.59 1.19
C ALA A 47 -18.79 -3.23 2.04
N GLN A 48 -18.54 -3.99 3.13
CA GLN A 48 -17.36 -3.81 3.98
C GLN A 48 -16.06 -4.15 3.24
N ALA A 49 -16.03 -5.23 2.47
CA ALA A 49 -14.89 -5.59 1.62
C ALA A 49 -14.62 -4.54 0.53
N GLY A 50 -15.68 -3.95 -0.01
CA GLY A 50 -15.60 -2.82 -0.93
C GLY A 50 -14.91 -1.60 -0.32
N LEU A 51 -15.24 -1.24 0.94
CA LEU A 51 -14.58 -0.14 1.64
C LEU A 51 -13.07 -0.40 1.82
N ILE A 52 -12.67 -1.61 2.23
CA ILE A 52 -11.25 -1.96 2.39
C ILE A 52 -10.51 -1.79 1.06
N SER A 53 -11.13 -2.20 -0.04
CA SER A 53 -10.55 -2.03 -1.38
C SER A 53 -10.41 -0.55 -1.75
N ALA A 54 -11.42 0.27 -1.47
CA ALA A 54 -11.38 1.70 -1.71
C ALA A 54 -10.28 2.42 -0.88
N GLU A 55 -10.09 2.02 0.38
CA GLU A 55 -9.01 2.53 1.22
C GLU A 55 -7.61 2.15 0.68
N ALA A 56 -7.45 0.92 0.22
CA ALA A 56 -6.22 0.47 -0.41
C ALA A 56 -5.92 1.26 -1.70
N ASP A 57 -6.93 1.48 -2.54
CA ASP A 57 -6.81 2.27 -3.77
C ASP A 57 -6.46 3.73 -3.50
N GLU A 58 -7.00 4.33 -2.44
CA GLU A 58 -6.62 5.68 -1.99
C GLU A 58 -5.13 5.74 -1.61
N GLN A 59 -4.66 4.76 -0.84
CA GLN A 59 -3.27 4.71 -0.42
C GLN A 59 -2.32 4.48 -1.60
N ILE A 60 -2.68 3.59 -2.53
CA ILE A 60 -1.93 3.36 -3.77
C ILE A 60 -1.88 4.63 -4.61
N ALA A 61 -3.00 5.36 -4.73
CA ALA A 61 -3.05 6.62 -5.44
C ALA A 61 -2.14 7.69 -4.80
N ALA A 62 -2.09 7.76 -3.47
CA ALA A 62 -1.20 8.65 -2.75
C ALA A 62 0.29 8.32 -3.02
N TYR A 63 0.67 7.05 -2.98
CA TYR A 63 2.03 6.64 -3.30
C TYR A 63 2.39 6.86 -4.78
N ARG A 64 1.45 6.66 -5.70
CA ARG A 64 1.65 6.97 -7.13
C ARG A 64 1.94 8.45 -7.34
N LEU A 65 1.23 9.34 -6.62
CA LEU A 65 1.49 10.77 -6.66
C LEU A 65 2.90 11.09 -6.15
N LEU A 66 3.30 10.53 -5.01
CA LEU A 66 4.66 10.69 -4.47
C LEU A 66 5.71 10.21 -5.48
N ALA A 67 5.49 9.07 -6.13
CA ALA A 67 6.40 8.53 -7.15
C ALA A 67 6.53 9.46 -8.36
N GLN A 68 5.42 9.98 -8.87
CA GLN A 68 5.41 10.93 -9.99
C GLN A 68 6.10 12.26 -9.66
N MET A 69 6.04 12.68 -8.40
CA MET A 69 6.77 13.85 -7.89
C MET A 69 8.26 13.56 -7.60
N GLY A 70 8.71 12.31 -7.73
CA GLY A 70 10.07 11.87 -7.35
C GLY A 70 10.29 11.77 -5.84
N LYS A 71 9.23 11.82 -5.03
CA LYS A 71 9.24 11.82 -3.56
C LYS A 71 8.90 10.48 -2.93
N LEU A 72 8.86 9.40 -3.72
CA LEU A 72 8.72 8.05 -3.16
C LEU A 72 10.10 7.54 -2.73
N THR A 73 10.70 8.19 -1.74
CA THR A 73 12.04 7.90 -1.23
C THR A 73 12.01 7.55 0.26
N VAL A 74 13.04 6.84 0.73
CA VAL A 74 13.21 6.52 2.16
C VAL A 74 13.24 7.78 3.02
N ASP A 75 13.85 8.86 2.50
CA ASP A 75 13.96 10.14 3.18
C ASP A 75 12.61 10.87 3.28
N ASP A 76 11.87 10.95 2.18
CA ASP A 76 10.57 11.63 2.14
C ASP A 76 9.47 10.89 2.91
N LEU A 77 9.55 9.55 2.99
CA LEU A 77 8.62 8.70 3.73
C LEU A 77 9.02 8.48 5.20
N ASN A 78 10.18 9.03 5.62
CA ASN A 78 10.75 8.88 6.97
C ASN A 78 10.75 7.43 7.48
N LEU A 79 11.15 6.48 6.62
CA LEU A 79 11.12 5.06 6.95
C LEU A 79 12.29 4.68 7.87
N PRO A 80 12.08 3.85 8.92
CA PRO A 80 13.12 3.43 9.85
C PRO A 80 13.98 2.30 9.25
N VAL A 81 14.64 2.57 8.13
CA VAL A 81 15.54 1.63 7.45
C VAL A 81 16.92 2.25 7.26
N GLN A 82 17.95 1.43 7.10
CA GLN A 82 19.28 1.94 6.74
C GLN A 82 19.18 2.70 5.42
N LYS A 83 19.50 3.99 5.47
CA LYS A 83 19.57 4.85 4.29
C LYS A 83 20.73 4.35 3.44
N TYR A 84 20.46 4.07 2.16
CA TYR A 84 21.53 3.76 1.22
C TYR A 84 22.23 5.07 0.87
N ASP A 85 23.38 5.35 1.51
CA ASP A 85 24.27 6.44 1.11
C ASP A 85 25.32 5.89 0.12
N PRO A 86 25.24 6.24 -1.18
CA PRO A 86 26.20 5.78 -2.18
C PRO A 86 27.63 6.23 -1.88
N LEU A 87 27.81 7.37 -1.19
CA LEU A 87 29.11 7.93 -0.84
C LEU A 87 29.76 7.15 0.31
N GLU A 88 28.98 6.70 1.28
CA GLU A 88 29.47 5.86 2.37
C GLU A 88 30.01 4.54 1.83
N TYR A 89 29.28 3.88 0.91
CA TYR A 89 29.75 2.65 0.25
C TYR A 89 30.98 2.91 -0.63
N TYR A 90 31.00 4.00 -1.40
CA TYR A 90 32.16 4.39 -2.21
C TYR A 90 33.40 4.60 -1.33
N ASN A 91 33.26 5.28 -0.19
CA ASN A 91 34.36 5.51 0.75
C ASN A 91 34.80 4.22 1.47
N LEU A 92 33.87 3.33 1.81
CA LEU A 92 34.17 2.02 2.38
C LEU A 92 34.99 1.15 1.40
N VAL A 93 34.63 1.17 0.11
CA VAL A 93 35.33 0.43 -0.95
C VAL A 93 36.63 1.12 -1.38
N LYS A 94 36.69 2.45 -1.35
CA LYS A 94 37.88 3.25 -1.68
C LYS A 94 38.96 3.18 -0.59
N GLY A 95 38.56 3.12 0.68
CA GLY A 95 39.44 2.95 1.84
C GLY A 95 39.78 1.49 2.16
N ALA A 96 39.05 0.52 1.58
CA ALA A 96 39.39 -0.89 1.68
C ALA A 96 40.78 -1.16 1.06
N PRO A 97 41.53 -2.18 1.52
CA PRO A 97 42.82 -2.59 0.96
C PRO A 97 42.72 -3.21 -0.45
N THR A 98 41.90 -2.62 -1.33
CA THR A 98 41.78 -2.91 -2.76
C THR A 98 43.06 -2.57 -3.53
N ALA A 99 43.89 -1.66 -3.00
CA ALA A 99 45.21 -1.32 -3.54
C ALA A 99 46.17 -2.53 -3.62
N LEU A 100 45.97 -3.55 -2.77
CA LEU A 100 46.83 -4.73 -2.66
C LEU A 100 46.32 -5.93 -3.46
N SER A 101 45.05 -5.96 -3.90
CA SER A 101 44.48 -7.10 -4.63
C SER A 101 44.36 -6.86 -6.14
N LYS A 102 44.64 -7.89 -6.95
CA LYS A 102 44.50 -7.81 -8.42
C LYS A 102 43.07 -7.43 -8.86
N ARG A 103 42.05 -7.87 -8.11
CA ARG A 103 40.63 -7.58 -8.37
C ARG A 103 40.26 -6.13 -8.03
N GLY A 104 40.84 -5.56 -6.97
CA GLY A 104 40.64 -4.15 -6.60
C GLY A 104 41.15 -3.17 -7.66
N LYS A 105 42.32 -3.45 -8.25
CA LYS A 105 42.88 -2.64 -9.36
C LYS A 105 42.02 -2.67 -10.63
N GLN A 106 41.37 -3.80 -10.92
CA GLN A 106 40.47 -3.94 -12.06
C GLN A 106 39.19 -3.13 -11.87
N LEU A 107 38.63 -3.14 -10.65
CA LEU A 107 37.45 -2.35 -10.31
C LEU A 107 37.73 -0.83 -10.39
N ASP A 108 38.88 -0.35 -9.88
CA ASP A 108 39.26 1.07 -9.97
C ASP A 108 39.37 1.56 -11.43
N LYS A 109 39.88 0.71 -12.33
CA LYS A 109 39.97 1.03 -13.76
C LYS A 109 38.58 1.22 -14.40
N VAL A 110 37.60 0.39 -14.02
CA VAL A 110 36.22 0.47 -14.54
C VAL A 110 35.51 1.70 -13.97
N LEU A 111 35.66 1.96 -12.66
CA LEU A 111 35.02 3.12 -12.01
C LEU A 111 35.53 4.46 -12.57
N ARG A 112 36.84 4.59 -12.86
CA ARG A 112 37.39 5.78 -13.53
C ARG A 112 36.88 5.97 -14.95
N ALA A 113 36.61 4.88 -15.67
CA ALA A 113 36.09 4.94 -17.04
C ALA A 113 34.62 5.37 -17.09
N ILE A 114 33.86 5.14 -16.02
CA ILE A 114 32.43 5.53 -15.90
C ILE A 114 32.28 6.96 -15.34
N SER A 115 33.28 7.47 -14.62
CA SER A 115 33.28 8.82 -14.03
C SER A 115 33.64 9.96 -15.01
N LYS A 116 33.51 9.74 -16.33
CA LYS A 116 33.74 10.77 -17.35
C LYS A 116 32.59 10.82 -18.36
#